data_AF-A0A7S2JZ18-F1
#
_entry.id   AF-A0A7S2JZ18-F1
#
_cell.length_a   1.000
_cell.length_b   1.000
_cell.length_c   1.000
_cell.angle_alpha   90.00
_cell.angle_beta   90.00
_cell.angle_gamma   90.00
#
_symmetry.space_group_name_H-M   'P 1'
#
loop_
_entity.id
_entity.type
_entity.pdbx_description
1 polymer ?
#
loop_
_entity_poly.entity_id
_entity_poly.type
_entity_poly.pdbx_seq_one_letter_code
_entity_poly.pdbx_strand_id
1 'polypeptide(L)'
;RSEPYHRLILAMSISDCFGDFVYFTGSWAIPQEEDVYGAMGDEQTCEVQGFFKQLHATATVGYNVMLSVYYLLVVRYGWSEQRILRVEHYLHAYPIIYGLGTSIAGVPLKLYNNYIWLCWIASAPTG
;
A
#
# COMPACT_ATOMS: atom_id res chain seq x y z
N ARG A 1 -26.23 5.39 9.82
CA ARG A 1 -26.15 4.56 8.60
C ARG A 1 -24.78 4.82 7.99
N SER A 2 -23.82 3.89 8.09
CA SER A 2 -22.50 4.11 7.50
C SER A 2 -22.60 3.89 5.99
N GLU A 3 -22.37 4.93 5.21
CA GLU A 3 -22.41 4.83 3.75
C GLU A 3 -21.19 4.04 3.25
N PRO A 4 -21.31 3.24 2.17
CA PRO A 4 -20.20 2.49 1.58
C PRO A 4 -18.95 3.34 1.32
N TYR A 5 -19.16 4.61 0.96
CA TYR A 5 -18.10 5.60 0.81
C TYR A 5 -17.21 5.73 2.06
N HIS A 6 -17.81 5.86 3.25
CA HIS A 6 -17.07 6.05 4.49
C HIS A 6 -16.22 4.82 4.85
N ARG A 7 -16.66 3.62 4.45
CA ARG A 7 -15.91 2.38 4.68
C ARG A 7 -14.72 2.25 3.74
N LEU A 8 -14.86 2.67 2.48
CA LEU A 8 -13.75 2.76 1.54
C LEU A 8 -12.69 3.76 2.03
N ILE A 9 -13.11 4.94 2.50
CA ILE A 9 -12.21 5.94 3.07
C ILE A 9 -11.53 5.41 4.33
N LEU A 10 -12.26 4.75 5.24
CA LEU A 10 -11.66 4.13 6.42
C LEU A 10 -10.56 3.12 6.06
N ALA A 11 -10.81 2.27 5.06
CA ALA A 11 -9.82 1.30 4.60
C ALA A 11 -8.59 1.97 3.95
N MET A 12 -8.79 3.07 3.22
CA MET A 12 -7.70 3.90 2.71
C MET A 12 -6.89 4.52 3.87
N SER A 13 -7.54 5.08 4.89
CA SER A 13 -6.83 5.64 6.05
C SER A 13 -6.02 4.60 6.82
N ILE A 14 -6.50 3.34 6.91
CA ILE A 14 -5.73 2.24 7.49
C ILE A 14 -4.46 1.96 6.66
N SER A 15 -4.57 2.02 5.33
CA SER A 15 -3.41 1.93 4.42
C SER A 15 -2.43 3.07 4.68
N ASP A 16 -2.92 4.28 4.88
CA ASP A 16 -2.09 5.46 5.14
C ASP A 16 -1.30 5.34 6.45
N CYS A 17 -1.86 4.71 7.49
CA CYS A 17 -1.11 4.40 8.71
C CYS A 17 0.11 3.49 8.46
N PHE A 18 0.03 2.53 7.52
CA PHE A 18 1.20 1.74 7.13
C PHE A 18 2.24 2.59 6.38
N GLY A 19 1.79 3.52 5.54
CA GLY A 19 2.66 4.50 4.89
C GLY A 19 3.37 5.39 5.89
N ASP A 20 2.65 5.93 6.87
CA ASP A 20 3.21 6.76 7.94
C ASP A 20 4.27 6.00 8.74
N PHE A 21 4.05 4.72 9.03
CA PHE A 21 5.06 3.88 9.68
C PHE A 21 6.35 3.75 8.85
N VAL A 22 6.22 3.58 7.52
CA VAL A 22 7.36 3.53 6.60
C VAL A 22 8.13 4.84 6.59
N TYR A 23 7.43 5.98 6.49
CA TYR A 23 8.08 7.28 6.49
C TYR A 23 8.66 7.66 7.85
N PHE A 24 8.05 7.22 8.94
CA PHE A 24 8.57 7.40 10.30
C PHE A 24 9.86 6.63 10.52
N THR A 25 9.92 5.37 10.05
CA THR A 25 11.15 4.57 10.12
C THR A 25 12.24 5.11 9.19
N GLY A 26 11.88 5.64 8.02
CA GLY A 26 12.80 6.39 7.17
C GLY A 26 14.06 5.58 6.82
N SER A 27 15.22 6.22 6.90
CA SER A 27 16.50 5.54 6.65
C SER A 27 16.92 4.57 7.76
N TRP A 28 16.27 4.56 8.93
CA TRP A 28 16.66 3.69 10.05
C TRP A 28 16.48 2.21 9.75
N ALA A 29 15.55 1.86 8.84
CA ALA A 29 15.32 0.48 8.44
C ALA A 29 16.28 -0.03 7.35
N ILE A 30 17.11 0.85 6.78
CA ILE A 30 18.11 0.50 5.76
C ILE A 30 19.30 -0.22 6.43
N PRO A 31 19.88 -1.24 5.79
CA PRO A 31 21.03 -1.96 6.32
C PRO A 31 22.23 -1.03 6.59
N GLN A 32 22.93 -1.25 7.70
CA GLN A 32 24.08 -0.43 8.11
C GLN A 32 25.25 -0.46 7.11
N GLU A 33 25.28 -1.46 6.23
CA GLU A 33 26.31 -1.62 5.20
C GLU A 33 26.13 -0.64 4.02
N GLU A 34 24.95 -0.03 3.87
CA GLU A 34 24.65 0.94 2.82
C GLU A 34 25.12 2.35 3.23
N ASP A 35 25.68 3.11 2.27
CA ASP A 35 26.15 4.49 2.49
C ASP A 35 24.98 5.50 2.53
N VAL A 36 24.06 5.31 3.47
CA VAL A 36 22.89 6.18 3.69
C VAL A 36 22.92 6.77 5.09
N TYR A 37 22.72 8.08 5.18
CA TYR A 37 22.68 8.78 6.46
C TYR A 37 21.56 8.25 7.37
N GLY A 38 21.94 7.77 8.55
CA GLY A 38 21.02 7.22 9.55
C GLY A 38 20.63 5.76 9.34
N ALA A 39 21.30 5.03 8.45
CA ALA A 39 21.16 3.59 8.34
C ALA A 39 21.57 2.90 9.65
N MET A 40 20.64 2.17 10.26
CA MET A 40 20.83 1.46 11.53
C MET A 40 20.22 0.04 11.51
N GLY A 41 19.56 -0.34 10.41
CA GLY A 41 18.83 -1.58 10.28
C GLY A 41 19.66 -2.72 9.69
N ASP A 42 18.96 -3.73 9.20
CA ASP A 42 19.49 -4.89 8.49
C ASP A 42 18.60 -5.22 7.27
N GLU A 43 18.94 -6.28 6.53
CA GLU A 43 18.15 -6.72 5.37
C GLU A 43 16.68 -7.03 5.74
N GLN A 44 16.43 -7.54 6.96
CA GLN A 44 15.07 -7.90 7.38
C GLN A 44 14.23 -6.66 7.67
N THR A 45 14.80 -5.64 8.34
CA THR A 45 14.10 -4.38 8.57
C THR A 45 13.80 -3.67 7.26
N CYS A 46 14.70 -3.77 6.29
CA CYS A 46 14.52 -3.21 4.96
C CYS A 46 13.42 -3.95 4.17
N GLU A 47 13.38 -5.27 4.26
CA GLU A 47 12.33 -6.09 3.66
C GLU A 47 10.95 -5.76 4.25
N VAL A 48 10.86 -5.64 5.59
CA VAL A 48 9.63 -5.25 6.27
C VAL A 48 9.18 -3.84 5.87
N GLN A 49 10.10 -2.88 5.82
CA GLN A 49 9.80 -1.52 5.37
C GLN A 49 9.31 -1.52 3.91
N GLY A 50 10.01 -2.24 3.02
CA GLY A 50 9.64 -2.36 1.60
C GLY A 50 8.28 -3.01 1.41
N PHE A 51 7.95 -4.05 2.19
CA PHE A 51 6.66 -4.72 2.20
C PHE A 51 5.53 -3.74 2.56
N PHE A 52 5.65 -3.02 3.68
CA PHE A 52 4.62 -2.06 4.10
C PHE A 52 4.50 -0.89 3.12
N LYS A 53 5.63 -0.44 2.54
CA LYS A 53 5.63 0.62 1.52
C LYS A 53 4.87 0.18 0.28
N GLN A 54 5.14 -1.03 -0.21
CA GLN A 54 4.47 -1.59 -1.37
C GLN A 54 2.97 -1.80 -1.11
N LEU A 55 2.62 -2.31 0.06
CA LEU A 55 1.23 -2.52 0.47
C LEU A 55 0.47 -1.20 0.51
N HIS A 56 1.03 -0.20 1.18
CA HIS A 56 0.46 1.14 1.27
C HIS A 56 0.27 1.77 -0.12
N ALA A 57 1.33 1.80 -0.93
CA ALA A 57 1.31 2.47 -2.23
C ALA A 57 0.25 1.86 -3.16
N THR A 58 0.16 0.54 -3.22
CA THR A 58 -0.80 -0.16 -4.08
C THR A 58 -2.22 -0.11 -3.55
N ALA A 59 -2.43 -0.25 -2.24
CA ALA A 59 -3.75 -0.17 -1.63
C ALA A 59 -4.34 1.25 -1.75
N THR A 60 -3.57 2.30 -1.46
CA THR A 60 -4.03 3.69 -1.55
C THR A 60 -4.37 4.07 -3.00
N VAL A 61 -3.56 3.67 -3.98
CA VAL A 61 -3.91 3.85 -5.41
C VAL A 61 -5.15 3.03 -5.79
N GLY A 62 -5.22 1.77 -5.38
CA GLY A 62 -6.35 0.88 -5.64
C GLY A 62 -7.67 1.45 -5.10
N TYR A 63 -7.67 1.95 -3.86
CA TYR A 63 -8.86 2.58 -3.27
C TYR A 63 -9.25 3.87 -3.97
N ASN A 64 -8.32 4.68 -4.45
CA ASN A 64 -8.63 5.86 -5.28
C ASN A 64 -9.31 5.47 -6.60
N VAL A 65 -8.86 4.39 -7.25
CA VAL A 65 -9.52 3.85 -8.45
C VAL A 65 -10.94 3.37 -8.12
N MET A 66 -11.12 2.63 -7.02
CA MET A 66 -12.43 2.13 -6.60
C MET A 66 -13.39 3.23 -6.17
N LEU A 67 -12.91 4.31 -5.55
CA LEU A 67 -13.70 5.52 -5.28
C LEU A 67 -14.15 6.20 -6.58
N SER A 68 -13.28 6.27 -7.59
CA SER A 68 -13.65 6.80 -8.91
C SER A 68 -14.74 5.95 -9.57
N VAL A 69 -14.65 4.62 -9.47
CA VAL A 69 -15.69 3.70 -9.92
C VAL A 69 -16.98 3.91 -9.12
N TYR A 70 -16.91 4.06 -7.80
CA TYR A 70 -18.07 4.35 -6.96
C TYR A 70 -18.78 5.64 -7.41
N TYR A 71 -18.04 6.73 -7.64
CA TYR A 71 -18.61 7.98 -8.13
C TYR A 71 -19.23 7.83 -9.52
N LEU A 72 -18.61 7.08 -10.43
CA LEU A 72 -19.18 6.76 -11.74
C LEU A 72 -20.53 6.02 -11.59
N LEU A 73 -20.59 4.99 -10.75
CA LEU A 73 -21.80 4.19 -10.53
C LEU A 73 -22.94 5.01 -9.91
N VAL A 74 -22.63 5.85 -8.94
CA VAL A 74 -23.64 6.66 -8.23
C VAL A 74 -24.07 7.86 -9.08
N VAL A 75 -23.13 8.64 -9.60
CA VAL A 75 -23.42 9.92 -10.29
C VAL A 75 -23.89 9.69 -11.73
N ARG A 76 -23.17 8.87 -12.50
CA ARG A 76 -23.47 8.68 -13.93
C ARG A 76 -24.54 7.63 -14.16
N TYR A 77 -24.47 6.51 -13.43
CA TYR A 77 -25.41 5.39 -13.61
C TYR A 77 -26.57 5.38 -12.62
N GLY A 78 -26.61 6.31 -11.65
CA GLY A 78 -27.73 6.44 -10.71
C GLY A 78 -27.95 5.20 -9.85
N TRP A 79 -26.89 4.45 -9.52
CA TRP A 79 -27.04 3.23 -8.72
C TRP A 79 -27.53 3.54 -7.30
N SER A 80 -28.52 2.75 -6.85
CA SER A 80 -29.01 2.84 -5.47
C SER A 80 -27.99 2.25 -4.48
N GLU A 81 -28.04 2.72 -3.23
CA GLU A 81 -27.18 2.24 -2.14
C GLU A 81 -27.25 0.71 -1.97
N GLN A 82 -28.45 0.12 -2.09
CA GLN A 82 -28.63 -1.34 -2.02
C GLN A 82 -27.87 -2.11 -3.10
N ARG A 83 -27.70 -1.51 -4.28
CA ARG A 83 -26.93 -2.10 -5.39
C ARG A 83 -25.43 -1.94 -5.13
N ILE A 84 -25.00 -0.81 -4.58
CA ILE A 84 -23.61 -0.59 -4.18
C ILE A 84 -23.20 -1.56 -3.06
N LEU A 85 -24.04 -1.77 -2.05
CA LEU A 85 -23.77 -2.72 -0.96
C LEU A 85 -23.52 -4.15 -1.48
N ARG A 86 -24.13 -4.53 -2.61
CA ARG A 86 -23.90 -5.84 -3.25
C ARG A 86 -22.58 -5.93 -4.01
N VAL A 87 -21.92 -4.81 -4.32
CA VAL A 87 -20.61 -4.80 -5.02
C VAL A 87 -19.49 -4.27 -4.14
N GLU A 88 -19.80 -3.79 -2.93
CA GLU A 88 -18.84 -3.26 -1.96
C GLU A 88 -17.70 -4.24 -1.68
N HIS A 89 -17.99 -5.54 -1.60
CA HIS A 89 -16.95 -6.55 -1.41
C HIS A 89 -15.97 -6.62 -2.59
N TYR A 90 -16.41 -6.36 -3.83
CA TYR A 90 -15.50 -6.26 -4.98
C TYR A 90 -14.67 -4.98 -4.93
N LEU A 91 -15.27 -3.87 -4.48
CA LEU A 91 -14.57 -2.58 -4.32
C LEU A 91 -13.46 -2.66 -3.26
N HIS A 92 -13.61 -3.49 -2.23
CA HIS A 92 -12.54 -3.76 -1.26
C HIS A 92 -11.61 -4.90 -1.68
N ALA A 93 -12.12 -5.94 -2.35
CA ALA A 93 -11.33 -7.10 -2.73
C ALA A 93 -10.22 -6.72 -3.71
N TYR A 94 -10.48 -5.85 -4.68
CA TYR A 94 -9.47 -5.49 -5.68
C TYR A 94 -8.23 -4.82 -5.06
N PRO A 95 -8.35 -3.70 -4.28
CA PRO A 95 -7.19 -3.07 -3.66
C PRO A 95 -6.46 -3.99 -2.67
N ILE A 96 -7.19 -4.78 -1.89
CA ILE A 96 -6.60 -5.66 -0.86
C ILE A 96 -5.85 -6.82 -1.51
N ILE A 97 -6.47 -7.54 -2.45
CA ILE A 97 -5.85 -8.71 -3.09
C ILE A 97 -4.66 -8.26 -3.95
N TYR A 98 -4.81 -7.17 -4.69
CA TYR A 98 -3.72 -6.66 -5.51
C TYR A 98 -2.56 -6.15 -4.65
N GLY A 99 -2.87 -5.38 -3.58
CA GLY A 99 -1.84 -4.84 -2.70
C GLY A 99 -1.12 -5.91 -1.90
N LEU A 100 -1.85 -6.82 -1.24
CA LEU A 100 -1.23 -7.95 -0.54
C LEU A 100 -0.51 -8.89 -1.50
N GLY A 101 -1.09 -9.18 -2.66
CA GLY A 101 -0.50 -10.08 -3.64
C GLY A 101 0.84 -9.60 -4.14
N THR A 102 0.92 -8.33 -4.58
CA THR A 102 2.21 -7.74 -5.01
C THR A 102 3.20 -7.62 -3.86
N SER A 103 2.73 -7.27 -2.65
CA SER A 103 3.60 -7.11 -1.49
C SER A 103 4.22 -8.43 -1.02
N ILE A 104 3.39 -9.49 -0.95
CA ILE A 104 3.82 -10.85 -0.58
C ILE A 104 4.73 -11.42 -1.66
N ALA A 105 4.41 -11.24 -2.94
CA ALA A 105 5.24 -11.73 -4.04
C ALA A 105 6.64 -11.10 -4.07
N GLY A 106 6.78 -9.86 -3.59
CA GLY A 106 8.07 -9.17 -3.50
C GLY A 106 9.07 -9.80 -2.51
N VAL A 107 8.57 -10.47 -1.46
CA VAL A 107 9.40 -11.10 -0.41
C VAL A 107 10.23 -12.27 -0.94
N PRO A 108 9.67 -13.38 -1.49
CA PRO A 108 10.47 -14.50 -1.98
C PRO A 108 11.32 -14.14 -3.20
N LEU A 109 10.95 -13.08 -3.93
CA LEU A 109 11.71 -12.58 -5.07
C LEU A 109 12.88 -11.65 -4.65
N LYS A 110 13.04 -11.35 -3.36
CA LYS A 110 14.06 -10.44 -2.82
C LYS A 110 14.10 -9.10 -3.53
N LEU A 111 12.92 -8.54 -3.82
CA LEU A 111 12.80 -7.29 -4.56
C LEU A 111 12.97 -6.05 -3.67
N TYR A 112 12.85 -6.19 -2.36
CA TYR A 112 12.94 -5.08 -1.42
C TYR A 112 14.38 -4.75 -1.07
N ASN A 113 14.87 -3.66 -1.64
CA ASN A 113 16.23 -3.16 -1.47
C ASN A 113 16.20 -1.66 -1.17
N ASN A 114 17.34 -1.11 -0.79
CA ASN A 114 17.51 0.32 -0.59
C ASN A 114 17.11 1.10 -1.87
N TYR A 115 16.21 2.06 -1.70
CA TYR A 115 15.84 3.03 -2.72
C TYR A 115 15.98 4.45 -2.15
N ILE A 116 17.18 4.99 -2.29
CA ILE A 116 17.59 6.34 -1.91
C ILE A 116 17.58 6.60 -0.39
N TRP A 117 16.39 6.70 0.22
CA TRP A 117 16.21 6.99 1.65
C TRP A 117 15.17 6.08 2.32
N LEU A 118 14.61 5.12 1.58
CA LEU A 118 13.64 4.12 2.04
C LEU A 118 13.86 2.81 1.28
N CYS A 119 13.46 1.69 1.84
CA CYS A 119 13.43 0.42 1.13
C CYS A 119 12.20 0.30 0.21
N TRP A 120 12.39 -0.19 -1.02
CA TRP A 120 11.32 -0.46 -1.98
C TRP A 120 11.75 -1.46 -3.05
N ILE A 121 10.94 -1.64 -4.10
CA ILE A 121 11.25 -2.49 -5.25
C ILE A 121 12.42 -1.86 -6.02
N ALA A 122 13.60 -2.44 -5.87
CA ALA A 122 14.83 -2.03 -6.53
C ALA A 122 15.72 -3.26 -6.79
N SER A 123 16.66 -3.16 -7.72
CA SER A 123 17.62 -4.24 -8.02
C SER A 123 18.71 -4.34 -6.95
N ALA A 124 19.06 -5.56 -6.52
CA ALA A 124 20.25 -5.82 -5.72
C ALA A 124 21.52 -5.88 -6.61
N PRO A 125 22.66 -5.25 -6.27
CA PRO A 125 22.93 -4.25 -5.22
C PRO A 125 22.93 -2.80 -5.77
N THR A 126 22.70 -1.82 -4.89
CA THR A 126 22.92 -0.39 -5.14
C THR A 126 24.39 0.05 -5.00
N GLY A 127 25.32 -0.91 -5.00
CA GLY A 127 26.78 -0.72 -4.98
C GLY A 127 27.48 -1.49 -6.10
#